data_AF-A0A165IPI2-F1
#
_entry.id   AF-A0A165IPI2-F1
#
_cell.length_a   1.000
_cell.length_b   1.000
_cell.length_c   1.000
_cell.angle_alpha   90.00
_cell.angle_beta   90.00
_cell.angle_gamma   90.00
#
_symmetry.space_group_name_H-M   'P 1'
#
loop_
_entity.id
_entity.type
_entity.pdbx_description
1 polymer ?
#
loop_
_entity_poly.entity_id
_entity_poly.type
_entity_poly.pdbx_seq_one_letter_code
_entity_poly.pdbx_strand_id
1 'polypeptide(L)'
;MCQLTDHIDYTLTAGELGALLLENREIKQRQPIFNRRQRRYKQLHTWILNTSDTAFLAPVLHRPARESLWNQDSYGLYRSPRQARLALEHWIKQYRLCPKVCGLESGSGPCFSFQLNRCQGACCGKESPGSHNRRLRQALHEHQIQAWPYNGTLVIRECGATEDDYHLVHQWCHLATFNHAPGEEDLHPPHDVCFDLDSYRMLLHFLNRGIEHFVMP
;
A
#
# COMPACT_ATOMS: atom_id res chain seq x y z
N MET A 1 -13.13 28.69 11.37
CA MET A 1 -12.07 28.07 12.19
C MET A 1 -11.71 29.00 13.34
N CYS A 2 -11.05 30.14 13.10
CA CYS A 2 -10.58 31.05 14.18
C CYS A 2 -11.67 31.56 15.15
N GLN A 3 -12.89 31.81 14.68
CA GLN A 3 -14.00 32.25 15.56
C GLN A 3 -14.63 31.11 16.39
N LEU A 4 -14.28 29.86 16.10
CA LEU A 4 -14.80 28.65 16.77
C LEU A 4 -13.72 27.95 17.61
N THR A 5 -12.56 28.58 17.79
CA THR A 5 -11.41 28.02 18.52
C THR A 5 -11.29 28.71 19.88
N ASP A 6 -11.53 27.96 20.95
CA ASP A 6 -11.42 28.43 22.33
C ASP A 6 -10.12 27.95 23.01
N HIS A 7 -9.58 26.82 22.55
CA HIS A 7 -8.38 26.21 23.11
C HIS A 7 -7.47 25.67 22.00
N ILE A 8 -6.15 25.75 22.23
CA ILE A 8 -5.11 25.20 21.37
C ILE A 8 -4.21 24.32 22.24
N ASP A 9 -4.04 23.08 21.80
CA ASP A 9 -3.13 22.11 22.38
C ASP A 9 -2.07 21.73 21.34
N TYR A 10 -0.92 21.22 21.80
CA TYR A 10 0.18 20.81 20.95
C TYR A 10 0.92 19.61 21.53
N THR A 11 1.58 18.86 20.67
CA THR A 11 2.47 17.76 21.05
C THR A 11 3.77 17.95 20.31
N LEU A 12 4.89 17.90 21.04
CA LEU A 12 6.23 17.96 20.46
C LEU A 12 6.60 16.58 19.92
N THR A 13 7.27 16.56 18.77
CA THR A 13 7.86 15.35 18.17
C THR A 13 9.33 15.63 17.85
N ALA A 14 10.15 14.58 17.84
CA ALA A 14 11.59 14.69 17.58
C ALA A 14 11.89 15.12 16.14
N GLY A 15 11.03 14.76 15.17
CA GLY A 15 11.17 15.15 13.78
C GLY A 15 9.87 15.23 12.98
N GLU A 16 10.04 15.36 11.66
CA GLU A 16 8.96 15.56 10.68
C GLU A 16 8.15 14.28 10.45
N LEU A 17 8.80 13.11 10.45
CA LEU A 17 8.09 11.83 10.25
C LEU A 17 7.12 11.58 11.40
N GLY A 18 7.58 11.73 12.64
CA GLY A 18 6.78 11.62 13.85
C GLY A 18 5.61 12.60 13.85
N ALA A 19 5.85 13.86 13.47
CA ALA A 19 4.80 14.86 13.33
C ALA A 19 3.72 14.43 12.32
N LEU A 20 4.12 13.96 11.14
CA LEU A 20 3.21 13.52 10.09
C LEU A 20 2.42 12.26 10.47
N LEU A 21 3.07 11.29 11.12
CA LEU A 21 2.42 10.07 11.61
C LEU A 21 1.41 10.38 12.73
N LEU A 22 1.80 11.24 13.68
CA LEU A 22 0.92 11.68 14.75
C LEU A 22 -0.28 12.46 14.20
N GLU A 23 -0.06 13.43 13.31
CA GLU A 23 -1.13 14.18 12.66
C GLU A 23 -2.11 13.23 11.95
N ASN A 24 -1.59 12.30 11.15
CA ASN A 24 -2.38 11.35 10.40
C ASN A 24 -3.23 10.44 11.31
N ARG A 25 -2.68 10.03 12.45
CA ARG A 25 -3.38 9.27 13.49
C ARG A 25 -4.49 10.10 14.14
N GLU A 26 -4.19 11.31 14.61
CA GLU A 26 -5.14 12.19 15.30
C GLU A 26 -6.32 12.57 14.40
N ILE A 27 -6.06 12.86 13.11
CA ILE A 27 -7.12 13.16 12.14
C ILE A 27 -8.09 11.97 12.00
N LYS A 28 -7.59 10.75 11.97
CA LYS A 28 -8.42 9.54 11.84
C LYS A 28 -9.18 9.20 13.10
N GLN A 29 -8.57 9.42 14.27
CA GLN A 29 -9.18 9.13 15.57
C GLN A 29 -10.24 10.16 15.94
N ARG A 30 -9.94 11.46 15.78
CA ARG A 30 -10.84 12.54 16.19
C ARG A 30 -11.84 12.96 15.12
N GLN A 31 -11.56 12.68 13.84
CA GLN A 31 -12.38 13.09 12.69
C GLN A 31 -12.85 14.55 12.76
N PRO A 32 -11.94 15.52 12.98
CA PRO A 32 -12.34 16.90 13.20
C PRO A 32 -13.06 17.46 11.97
N ILE A 33 -14.11 18.27 12.22
CA ILE A 33 -15.06 18.73 11.19
C ILE A 33 -14.40 19.50 10.02
N PHE A 34 -13.25 20.13 10.26
CA PHE A 34 -12.52 20.88 9.25
C PHE A 34 -11.51 20.02 8.46
N ASN A 35 -11.14 18.84 8.96
CA ASN A 35 -10.27 17.92 8.24
C ASN A 35 -11.10 17.08 7.26
N ARG A 36 -11.09 17.49 6.00
CA ARG A 36 -11.85 16.83 4.93
C ARG A 36 -11.08 15.65 4.30
N ARG A 37 -9.79 15.49 4.59
CA ARG A 37 -8.88 14.47 4.04
C ARG A 37 -8.60 13.36 5.09
N GLN A 38 -8.05 12.22 4.66
CA GLN A 38 -7.53 11.14 5.53
C GLN A 38 -8.56 10.39 6.41
N ARG A 39 -9.69 9.96 5.83
CA ARG A 39 -10.64 9.07 6.52
C ARG A 39 -10.14 7.61 6.55
N ARG A 40 -10.28 6.94 7.69
CA ARG A 40 -9.88 5.52 7.89
C ARG A 40 -10.72 4.58 7.03
N TYR A 41 -10.09 3.77 6.18
CA TYR A 41 -10.78 2.73 5.40
C TYR A 41 -10.62 1.38 6.09
N LYS A 42 -11.72 0.80 6.56
CA LYS A 42 -11.71 -0.47 7.31
C LYS A 42 -11.51 -1.71 6.44
N GLN A 43 -11.72 -1.61 5.13
CA GLN A 43 -11.63 -2.73 4.20
C GLN A 43 -10.93 -2.27 2.93
N LEU A 44 -9.75 -2.83 2.69
CA LEU A 44 -8.96 -2.59 1.50
C LEU A 44 -8.93 -3.85 0.66
N HIS A 45 -8.90 -3.68 -0.66
CA HIS A 45 -8.64 -4.72 -1.63
C HIS A 45 -7.43 -4.28 -2.44
N THR A 46 -6.57 -5.22 -2.81
CA THR A 46 -5.37 -4.97 -3.61
C THR A 46 -5.24 -6.06 -4.67
N TRP A 47 -4.49 -5.80 -5.74
CA TRP A 47 -4.15 -6.82 -6.71
C TRP A 47 -2.83 -7.48 -6.33
N ILE A 48 -2.77 -8.79 -6.46
CA ILE A 48 -1.56 -9.59 -6.38
C ILE A 48 -1.32 -10.22 -7.74
N LEU A 49 -0.08 -10.22 -8.24
CA LEU A 49 0.25 -10.91 -9.48
C LEU A 49 0.66 -12.35 -9.19
N ASN A 50 -0.13 -13.30 -9.67
CA ASN A 50 0.18 -14.73 -9.58
C ASN A 50 0.58 -15.28 -10.95
N THR A 51 1.56 -16.16 -10.95
CA THR A 51 1.95 -16.90 -12.16
C THR A 51 0.97 -18.04 -12.39
N SER A 52 0.39 -18.11 -13.59
CA SER A 52 -0.44 -19.23 -14.04
C SER A 52 0.42 -20.37 -14.59
N ASP A 53 -0.18 -21.55 -14.80
CA ASP A 53 0.45 -22.70 -15.45
C ASP A 53 0.99 -22.40 -16.87
N THR A 54 0.47 -21.35 -17.50
CA THR A 54 0.85 -20.88 -18.83
C THR A 54 1.94 -19.80 -18.81
N ALA A 55 2.60 -19.59 -17.67
CA ALA A 55 3.64 -18.59 -17.42
C ALA A 55 3.19 -17.12 -17.57
N PHE A 56 1.89 -16.87 -17.73
CA PHE A 56 1.33 -15.53 -17.69
C PHE A 56 1.11 -15.09 -16.24
N LEU A 57 1.23 -13.79 -16.00
CA LEU A 57 0.83 -13.19 -14.74
C LEU A 57 -0.64 -12.80 -14.80
N ALA A 58 -1.39 -13.25 -13.81
CA ALA A 58 -2.78 -12.91 -13.61
C ALA A 58 -2.94 -12.04 -12.34
N PRO A 59 -3.56 -10.86 -12.44
CA PRO A 59 -3.98 -10.10 -11.26
C PRO A 59 -5.10 -10.85 -10.54
N VAL A 60 -4.85 -11.20 -9.28
CA VAL A 60 -5.82 -11.83 -8.38
C VAL A 60 -6.18 -10.82 -7.31
N LEU A 61 -7.48 -10.60 -7.11
CA LEU A 61 -7.94 -9.66 -6.10
C LEU A 61 -7.73 -10.28 -4.71
N HIS A 62 -6.92 -9.62 -3.90
CA HIS A 62 -6.66 -10.01 -2.54
C HIS A 62 -7.30 -9.03 -1.57
N ARG A 63 -7.79 -9.55 -0.44
CA ARG A 63 -8.22 -8.77 0.70
C ARG A 63 -7.18 -8.95 1.80
N PRO A 64 -6.34 -7.94 2.06
CA PRO A 64 -5.31 -8.04 3.08
C PRO A 64 -5.93 -8.38 4.45
N ALA A 65 -5.52 -9.51 5.06
CA ALA A 65 -5.86 -9.91 6.43
C ALA A 65 -4.80 -9.42 7.42
N ARG A 66 -5.21 -8.96 8.62
CA ARG A 66 -4.41 -8.15 9.57
C ARG A 66 -2.96 -8.62 9.83
N GLU A 67 -2.65 -9.90 9.70
CA GLU A 67 -1.41 -10.51 10.20
C GLU A 67 -0.41 -10.97 9.11
N SER A 68 -0.74 -10.88 7.81
CA SER A 68 0.18 -11.31 6.72
C SER A 68 -0.01 -10.51 5.44
N LEU A 69 -0.18 -9.19 5.61
CA LEU A 69 -0.70 -8.31 4.58
C LEU A 69 0.23 -8.16 3.37
N TRP A 70 1.56 -8.15 3.58
CA TRP A 70 2.53 -7.66 2.58
C TRP A 70 3.74 -8.58 2.37
N ASN A 71 3.54 -9.90 2.37
CA ASN A 71 4.64 -10.85 2.09
C ASN A 71 5.09 -10.87 0.62
N GLN A 72 4.36 -10.19 -0.26
CA GLN A 72 4.66 -10.06 -1.67
C GLN A 72 4.17 -8.71 -2.19
N ASP A 73 4.74 -8.28 -3.32
CA ASP A 73 4.32 -7.07 -3.98
C ASP A 73 2.84 -7.14 -4.35
N SER A 74 2.18 -6.02 -4.13
CA SER A 74 0.77 -5.84 -4.41
C SER A 74 0.54 -4.51 -5.10
N TYR A 75 -0.65 -4.31 -5.65
CA TYR A 75 -0.89 -3.21 -6.60
C TYR A 75 -2.26 -2.56 -6.36
N GLY A 76 -2.21 -1.29 -5.97
CA GLY A 76 -3.36 -0.45 -5.71
C GLY A 76 -4.12 -0.81 -4.43
N LEU A 77 -4.93 0.13 -3.95
CA LEU A 77 -5.82 -0.07 -2.80
C LEU A 77 -7.21 0.45 -3.10
N TYR A 78 -8.19 -0.42 -2.87
CA TYR A 78 -9.57 -0.19 -3.27
C TYR A 78 -10.53 -0.46 -2.13
N ARG A 79 -11.54 0.40 -2.02
CA ARG A 79 -12.57 0.31 -0.98
C ARG A 79 -13.58 -0.80 -1.25
N SER A 80 -13.61 -1.32 -2.47
CA SER A 80 -14.49 -2.42 -2.87
C SER A 80 -13.89 -3.21 -4.04
N PRO A 81 -14.31 -4.47 -4.22
CA PRO A 81 -13.95 -5.26 -5.41
C PRO A 81 -14.36 -4.57 -6.72
N ARG A 82 -15.50 -3.87 -6.73
CA ARG A 82 -15.99 -3.12 -7.89
C ARG A 82 -15.00 -2.03 -8.30
N GLN A 83 -14.50 -1.25 -7.33
CA GLN A 83 -13.52 -0.19 -7.61
C GLN A 83 -12.21 -0.77 -8.13
N ALA A 84 -11.75 -1.89 -7.54
CA ALA A 84 -10.55 -2.59 -8.01
C ALA A 84 -10.71 -3.05 -9.45
N ARG A 85 -11.84 -3.68 -9.78
CA ARG A 85 -12.16 -4.16 -11.12
C ARG A 85 -12.21 -3.03 -12.15
N LEU A 86 -12.82 -1.89 -11.81
CA LEU A 86 -12.84 -0.72 -12.70
C LEU A 86 -11.43 -0.18 -12.99
N ALA A 87 -10.54 -0.18 -11.99
CA ALA A 87 -9.14 0.19 -12.20
C ALA A 87 -8.43 -0.81 -13.14
N LEU A 88 -8.63 -2.11 -12.93
CA LEU A 88 -8.08 -3.14 -13.81
C LEU A 88 -8.58 -3.03 -15.26
N GLU A 89 -9.88 -2.78 -15.45
CA GLU A 89 -10.48 -2.53 -16.77
C GLU A 89 -9.88 -1.29 -17.45
N HIS A 90 -9.59 -0.24 -16.68
CA HIS A 90 -8.93 0.97 -17.19
C HIS A 90 -7.52 0.64 -17.70
N TRP A 91 -6.70 -0.05 -16.90
CA TRP A 91 -5.33 -0.43 -17.29
C TRP A 91 -5.31 -1.40 -18.47
N ILE A 92 -6.25 -2.35 -18.53
CA ILE A 92 -6.37 -3.27 -19.67
C ILE A 92 -6.55 -2.50 -20.97
N LYS A 93 -7.41 -1.48 -20.97
CA LYS A 93 -7.65 -0.64 -22.14
C LYS A 93 -6.42 0.21 -22.47
N GLN A 94 -5.85 0.90 -21.48
CA GLN A 94 -4.72 1.82 -21.67
C GLN A 94 -3.46 1.09 -22.17
N TYR A 95 -3.15 -0.08 -21.62
CA TYR A 95 -1.95 -0.85 -21.92
C TYR A 95 -2.17 -1.99 -22.93
N ARG A 96 -3.36 -2.06 -23.54
CA ARG A 96 -3.76 -3.07 -24.53
C ARG A 96 -3.48 -4.51 -24.04
N LEU A 97 -3.84 -4.77 -22.78
CA LEU A 97 -3.65 -6.07 -22.14
C LEU A 97 -4.78 -7.03 -22.57
N CYS A 98 -4.52 -8.33 -22.46
CA CYS A 98 -5.55 -9.32 -22.72
C CYS A 98 -6.50 -9.48 -21.52
N PRO A 99 -7.80 -9.18 -21.65
CA PRO A 99 -8.76 -9.32 -20.53
C PRO A 99 -8.93 -10.76 -20.05
N LYS A 100 -8.77 -11.77 -20.93
CA LYS A 100 -8.80 -13.19 -20.53
C LYS A 100 -7.60 -13.58 -19.66
N VAL A 101 -6.40 -13.16 -20.05
CA VAL A 101 -5.18 -13.41 -19.26
C VAL A 101 -5.23 -12.66 -17.93
N CYS A 102 -5.78 -11.45 -17.91
CA CYS A 102 -5.99 -10.69 -16.68
C CYS A 102 -7.19 -11.19 -15.84
N GLY A 103 -7.86 -12.27 -16.23
CA GLY A 103 -8.95 -12.90 -15.46
C GLY A 103 -10.28 -12.16 -15.44
N LEU A 104 -10.50 -11.16 -16.32
CA LEU A 104 -11.77 -10.43 -16.41
C LEU A 104 -12.80 -11.08 -17.34
N GLU A 105 -12.34 -11.87 -18.30
CA GLU A 105 -13.13 -12.60 -19.28
C GLU A 105 -12.76 -14.09 -19.26
N SER A 106 -13.71 -14.95 -19.60
CA SER A 106 -13.50 -16.39 -19.75
C SER A 106 -14.00 -16.88 -21.11
N GLY A 107 -13.84 -18.17 -21.41
CA GLY A 107 -14.31 -18.82 -22.64
C GLY A 107 -13.22 -19.11 -23.66
N SER A 108 -13.57 -19.88 -24.69
CA SER A 108 -12.66 -20.33 -25.75
C SER A 108 -12.39 -19.25 -26.81
N GLY A 109 -11.30 -19.43 -27.58
CA GLY A 109 -10.93 -18.55 -28.69
C GLY A 109 -10.36 -17.17 -28.29
N PRO A 110 -10.08 -16.29 -29.28
CA PRO A 110 -9.58 -14.94 -29.03
C PRO A 110 -10.56 -14.08 -28.23
N CYS A 111 -10.06 -13.16 -27.41
CA CYS A 111 -10.92 -12.21 -26.69
C CYS A 111 -11.49 -11.14 -27.62
N PHE A 112 -12.63 -10.55 -27.25
CA PHE A 112 -13.28 -9.50 -28.06
C PHE A 112 -12.36 -8.29 -28.25
N SER A 113 -11.59 -7.92 -27.22
CA SER A 113 -10.59 -6.85 -27.32
C SER A 113 -9.53 -7.09 -28.40
N PHE A 114 -9.18 -8.35 -28.70
CA PHE A 114 -8.26 -8.67 -29.78
C PHE A 114 -8.91 -8.46 -31.15
N GLN A 115 -10.17 -8.85 -31.32
CA GLN A 115 -10.93 -8.62 -32.55
C GLN A 115 -11.08 -7.13 -32.89
N LEU A 116 -11.08 -6.28 -31.86
CA LEU A 116 -11.10 -4.81 -31.99
C LEU A 116 -9.70 -4.18 -32.12
N ASN A 117 -8.62 -4.96 -32.23
CA ASN A 117 -7.22 -4.49 -32.23
C ASN A 117 -6.81 -3.70 -30.97
N ARG A 118 -7.47 -3.96 -29.82
CA ARG A 118 -7.19 -3.33 -28.51
C ARG A 118 -6.44 -4.26 -27.54
N CYS A 119 -6.05 -5.44 -28.00
CA CYS A 119 -5.26 -6.44 -27.28
C CYS A 119 -4.26 -7.05 -28.26
N GLN A 120 -3.09 -7.49 -27.79
CA GLN A 120 -2.06 -8.09 -28.65
C GLN A 120 -2.17 -9.62 -28.81
N GLY A 121 -3.24 -10.23 -28.29
CA GLY A 121 -3.56 -11.63 -28.59
C GLY A 121 -2.85 -12.66 -27.72
N ALA A 122 -2.53 -12.33 -26.46
CA ALA A 122 -1.95 -13.27 -25.51
C ALA A 122 -2.79 -14.54 -25.34
N CYS A 123 -4.13 -14.43 -25.27
CA CYS A 123 -5.03 -15.58 -25.15
C CYS A 123 -5.11 -16.48 -26.40
N CYS A 124 -4.60 -16.05 -27.55
CA CYS A 124 -4.59 -16.82 -28.79
C CYS A 124 -3.16 -17.08 -29.31
N GLY A 125 -2.15 -16.95 -28.44
CA GLY A 125 -0.75 -17.27 -28.75
C GLY A 125 -0.06 -16.29 -29.71
N LYS A 126 -0.66 -15.13 -30.01
CA LYS A 126 -0.04 -14.09 -30.85
C LYS A 126 0.93 -13.20 -30.10
N GLU A 127 0.85 -13.21 -28.77
CA GLU A 127 1.76 -12.53 -27.88
C GLU A 127 2.36 -13.51 -26.88
N SER A 128 3.67 -13.39 -26.62
CA SER A 128 4.37 -14.22 -25.64
C SER A 128 4.06 -13.80 -24.19
N PRO A 129 4.16 -14.73 -23.21
CA PRO A 129 4.00 -14.40 -21.79
C PRO A 129 4.94 -13.29 -21.33
N GLY A 130 6.22 -13.32 -21.72
CA GLY A 130 7.19 -12.31 -21.32
C GLY A 130 6.84 -10.89 -21.80
N SER A 131 6.29 -10.75 -23.01
CA SER A 131 5.82 -9.47 -23.55
C SER A 131 4.61 -8.95 -22.77
N HIS A 132 3.59 -9.79 -22.60
CA HIS A 132 2.36 -9.43 -21.90
C HIS A 132 2.65 -9.07 -20.44
N ASN A 133 3.40 -9.90 -19.72
CA ASN A 133 3.76 -9.72 -18.33
C ASN A 133 4.54 -8.41 -18.11
N ARG A 134 5.40 -8.00 -19.06
CA ARG A 134 6.11 -6.72 -18.98
C ARG A 134 5.15 -5.54 -19.05
N ARG A 135 4.19 -5.55 -19.99
CA ARG A 135 3.16 -4.50 -20.07
C ARG A 135 2.27 -4.49 -18.85
N LEU A 136 1.91 -5.66 -18.31
CA LEU A 136 1.11 -5.74 -17.10
C LEU A 136 1.84 -5.10 -15.91
N ARG A 137 3.13 -5.42 -15.70
CA ARG A 137 3.94 -4.79 -14.64
C ARG A 137 4.08 -3.28 -14.86
N GLN A 138 4.31 -2.84 -16.10
CA GLN A 138 4.37 -1.42 -16.43
C GLN A 138 3.05 -0.71 -16.09
N ALA A 139 1.91 -1.32 -16.40
CA ALA A 139 0.59 -0.77 -16.10
C ALA A 139 0.33 -0.58 -14.60
N LEU A 140 0.95 -1.42 -13.77
CA LEU A 140 0.71 -1.46 -12.33
C LEU A 140 1.81 -0.76 -11.51
N HIS A 141 2.93 -0.38 -12.13
CA HIS A 141 4.13 0.11 -11.44
C HIS A 141 3.85 1.30 -10.49
N GLU A 142 3.12 2.31 -10.94
CA GLU A 142 2.80 3.50 -10.12
C GLU A 142 1.87 3.18 -8.93
N HIS A 143 1.27 1.99 -8.92
CA HIS A 143 0.36 1.52 -7.89
C HIS A 143 1.00 0.45 -7.00
N GLN A 144 2.28 0.13 -7.20
CA GLN A 144 2.96 -0.90 -6.43
C GLN A 144 3.06 -0.52 -4.95
N ILE A 145 2.70 -1.47 -4.11
CA ILE A 145 2.97 -1.49 -2.68
C ILE A 145 3.98 -2.61 -2.47
N GLN A 146 5.15 -2.21 -1.98
CA GLN A 146 6.29 -3.10 -1.81
C GLN A 146 5.96 -4.17 -0.77
N ALA A 147 6.42 -5.39 -1.02
CA ALA A 147 6.49 -6.39 0.02
C ALA A 147 7.25 -5.83 1.23
N TRP A 148 6.86 -6.24 2.44
CA TRP A 148 7.60 -5.94 3.66
C TRP A 148 9.01 -6.57 3.54
N PRO A 149 10.08 -5.77 3.47
CA PRO A 149 11.41 -6.28 3.14
C PRO A 149 12.19 -6.76 4.37
N TYR A 150 11.65 -6.56 5.58
CA TYR A 150 12.33 -6.84 6.84
C TYR A 150 11.85 -8.14 7.47
N ASN A 151 12.74 -8.84 8.17
CA ASN A 151 12.45 -10.08 8.87
C ASN A 151 11.92 -9.88 10.31
N GLY A 152 11.47 -8.68 10.64
CA GLY A 152 11.00 -8.32 11.97
C GLY A 152 10.35 -6.93 12.01
N THR A 153 10.40 -6.27 13.15
CA THR A 153 9.89 -4.91 13.36
C THR A 153 10.96 -3.89 13.02
N LEU A 154 10.64 -2.97 12.13
CA LEU A 154 11.49 -1.83 11.81
C LEU A 154 11.33 -0.77 12.89
N VAL A 155 12.44 -0.29 13.42
CA VAL A 155 12.48 0.87 14.31
C VAL A 155 13.15 2.02 13.56
N ILE A 156 12.42 3.12 13.42
CA ILE A 156 12.94 4.35 12.82
C ILE A 156 13.24 5.33 13.95
N ARG A 157 14.46 5.86 14.00
CA ARG A 157 14.86 6.84 15.00
C ARG A 157 14.86 8.25 14.39
N GLU A 158 14.18 9.17 15.05
CA GLU A 158 14.28 10.61 14.79
C GLU A 158 15.02 11.29 15.94
N CYS A 159 16.11 11.98 15.62
CA CYS A 159 16.88 12.73 16.60
C CYS A 159 16.29 14.11 16.79
N GLY A 160 15.75 14.38 17.99
CA GLY A 160 15.18 15.67 18.33
C GLY A 160 16.18 16.59 19.04
N ALA A 161 15.76 17.83 19.31
CA ALA A 161 16.59 18.79 20.04
C ALA A 161 16.71 18.47 21.53
N THR A 162 15.71 17.80 22.11
CA THR A 162 15.63 17.47 23.54
C THR A 162 15.64 15.97 23.79
N GLU A 163 14.83 15.23 23.02
CA GLU A 163 14.66 13.78 23.12
C GLU A 163 14.58 13.20 21.71
N ASP A 164 14.91 11.91 21.58
CA ASP A 164 14.76 11.15 20.35
C ASP A 164 13.44 10.39 20.35
N ASP A 165 12.79 10.30 19.19
CA ASP A 165 11.63 9.44 18.99
C ASP A 165 12.03 8.16 18.25
N TYR A 166 11.42 7.05 18.65
CA TYR A 166 11.59 5.72 18.06
C TYR A 166 10.22 5.23 17.57
N HIS A 167 10.05 5.14 16.26
CA HIS A 167 8.81 4.71 15.62
C HIS A 167 8.89 3.22 15.25
N LEU A 168 8.07 2.40 15.89
CA LEU A 168 7.95 0.99 15.56
C LEU A 168 7.01 0.82 14.37
N VAL A 169 7.47 0.07 13.38
CA VAL A 169 6.75 -0.21 12.14
C VAL A 169 6.84 -1.70 11.84
N HIS A 170 5.71 -2.34 11.63
CA HIS A 170 5.66 -3.72 11.19
C HIS A 170 4.62 -3.87 10.08
N GLN A 171 4.97 -4.59 9.00
CA GLN A 171 4.07 -4.81 7.86
C GLN A 171 3.46 -3.49 7.34
N TRP A 172 4.31 -2.47 7.18
CA TRP A 172 3.94 -1.10 6.77
C TRP A 172 2.90 -0.40 7.67
N CYS A 173 2.71 -0.89 8.89
CA CYS A 173 1.84 -0.29 9.87
C CYS A 173 2.68 0.36 10.97
N HIS A 174 2.45 1.64 11.26
CA HIS A 174 2.99 2.30 12.43
C HIS A 174 2.31 1.73 13.69
N LEU A 175 3.10 1.13 14.57
CA LEU A 175 2.63 0.47 15.79
C LEU A 175 2.59 1.46 16.97
N ALA A 176 3.71 2.12 17.22
CA ALA A 176 3.93 2.98 18.38
C ALA A 176 5.08 3.96 18.14
N THR A 177 5.15 5.00 18.97
CA THR A 177 6.30 5.89 19.10
C THR A 177 6.73 5.90 20.57
N PHE A 178 8.02 5.74 20.82
CA PHE A 178 8.62 5.86 22.15
C PHE A 178 9.65 6.97 22.16
N ASN A 179 9.82 7.64 23.30
CA ASN A 179 10.88 8.63 23.52
C ASN A 179 12.17 8.00 24.11
N HIS A 180 12.28 6.67 24.02
CA HIS A 180 13.42 5.88 24.47
C HIS A 180 13.63 4.72 23.51
N ALA A 181 14.85 4.18 23.49
CA ALA A 181 15.17 3.03 22.67
C ALA A 181 14.32 1.81 23.12
N PRO A 182 13.56 1.18 22.21
CA PRO A 182 12.65 0.09 22.57
C PRO A 182 13.40 -1.20 22.93
N GLY A 183 12.85 -1.95 23.89
CA GLY A 183 13.25 -3.31 24.23
C GLY A 183 12.42 -4.37 23.50
N GLU A 184 12.73 -5.66 23.67
CA GLU A 184 11.97 -6.76 23.07
C GLU A 184 10.50 -6.81 23.56
N GLU A 185 10.27 -6.40 24.80
CA GLU A 185 8.94 -6.32 25.43
C GLU A 185 8.02 -5.26 24.79
N ASP A 186 8.58 -4.26 24.11
CA ASP A 186 7.83 -3.21 23.42
C ASP A 186 7.34 -3.62 22.02
N LEU A 187 7.80 -4.76 21.52
CA LEU A 187 7.52 -5.22 20.15
C LEU A 187 6.11 -5.81 19.99
N HIS A 188 5.30 -5.85 21.04
CA HIS A 188 3.93 -6.35 20.97
C HIS A 188 3.01 -5.36 20.23
N PRO A 189 2.46 -5.75 19.06
CA PRO A 189 1.61 -4.86 18.28
C PRO A 189 0.29 -4.59 19.04
N PRO A 190 -0.14 -3.32 19.17
CA PRO A 190 -1.45 -3.01 19.70
C PRO A 190 -2.56 -3.64 18.85
N HIS A 191 -3.65 -4.11 19.48
CA HIS A 191 -4.75 -4.83 18.81
C HIS A 191 -5.50 -4.08 17.69
N ASP A 192 -5.29 -2.76 17.57
CA ASP A 192 -6.02 -1.87 16.66
C ASP A 192 -5.19 -1.25 15.54
N VAL A 193 -3.96 -1.72 15.34
CA VAL A 193 -3.10 -1.24 14.27
C VAL A 193 -3.56 -1.77 12.92
N CYS A 194 -3.56 -0.89 11.90
CA CYS A 194 -3.92 -1.27 10.54
C CYS A 194 -3.08 -0.47 9.53
N PHE A 195 -2.85 -1.10 8.38
CA PHE A 195 -2.20 -0.43 7.25
C PHE A 195 -2.94 0.83 6.84
N ASP A 196 -2.16 1.85 6.50
CA ASP A 196 -2.65 3.08 5.90
C ASP A 196 -1.76 3.53 4.74
N LEU A 197 -2.39 3.94 3.65
CA LEU A 197 -1.67 4.34 2.44
C LEU A 197 -0.87 5.64 2.63
N ASP A 198 -1.40 6.60 3.40
CA ASP A 198 -0.68 7.86 3.63
C ASP A 198 0.53 7.61 4.54
N SER A 199 0.37 6.83 5.61
CA SER A 199 1.48 6.39 6.47
C SER A 199 2.54 5.62 5.68
N TYR A 200 2.15 4.66 4.84
CA TYR A 200 3.08 3.93 3.96
C TYR A 200 3.89 4.87 3.06
N ARG A 201 3.25 5.87 2.46
CA ARG A 201 3.94 6.85 1.60
C ARG A 201 4.92 7.71 2.39
N MET A 202 4.54 8.13 3.61
CA MET A 202 5.45 8.84 4.52
C MET A 202 6.66 7.97 4.84
N LEU A 203 6.44 6.73 5.31
CA LEU A 203 7.50 5.79 5.64
C LEU A 203 8.47 5.60 4.48
N LEU A 204 7.98 5.31 3.27
CA LEU A 204 8.84 5.18 2.10
C LEU A 204 9.60 6.46 1.76
N HIS A 205 8.96 7.63 1.88
CA HIS A 205 9.62 8.90 1.61
C HIS A 205 10.85 9.10 2.51
N PHE A 206 10.71 8.86 3.82
CA PHE A 206 11.80 9.05 4.77
C PHE A 206 12.84 7.93 4.70
N LEU A 207 12.43 6.68 4.48
CA LEU A 207 13.37 5.57 4.27
C LEU A 207 14.26 5.80 3.04
N ASN A 208 13.67 6.26 1.93
CA ASN A 208 14.44 6.58 0.72
C ASN A 208 15.39 7.78 0.88
N ARG A 209 15.18 8.62 1.91
CA ARG A 209 16.08 9.73 2.26
C ARG A 209 17.17 9.32 3.26
N GLY A 210 17.20 8.06 3.67
CA GLY A 210 18.23 7.53 4.56
C GLY A 210 18.02 7.91 6.03
N ILE A 211 16.77 8.00 6.48
CA ILE A 211 16.47 8.15 7.92
C ILE A 211 17.10 7.00 8.72
N GLU A 212 17.61 7.29 9.92
CA GLU A 212 18.22 6.29 10.79
C GLU A 212 17.18 5.22 11.19
N HIS A 213 17.51 3.95 10.98
CA HIS A 213 16.62 2.84 11.32
C HIS A 213 17.40 1.55 11.54
N PHE A 214 16.79 0.63 12.28
CA PHE A 214 17.29 -0.73 12.51
C PHE A 214 16.12 -1.72 12.61
N VAL A 215 16.40 -3.01 12.50
CA VAL A 215 15.38 -4.07 12.56
C VAL A 215 15.56 -4.84 13.85
N MET A 216 14.48 -4.98 14.61
CA MET A 216 14.36 -5.87 15.75
C MET A 216 13.58 -7.12 15.35
N PRO A 217 13.86 -8.28 15.97
CA PRO A 217 13.19 -9.55 15.63
C PRO A 217 11.67 -9.53 15.83
#